data_AF-A0A1I7UUE4-F1
#
_entry.id   AF-A0A1I7UUE4-F1
#
_cell.length_a   1.000
_cell.length_b   1.000
_cell.length_c   1.000
_cell.angle_alpha   90.00
_cell.angle_beta   90.00
_cell.angle_gamma   90.00
#
_symmetry.space_group_name_H-M   'P 1'
#
loop_
_entity.id
_entity.type
_entity.pdbx_description
1 polymer ?
#
loop_
_entity_poly.entity_id
_entity_poly.type
_entity_poly.pdbx_seq_one_letter_code
_entity_poly.pdbx_strand_id
1 'polypeptide(L)'
;MCDISTEEQLLEIAKNAAESGESLKFEYKKHIGFLIRHLNVFPQPYNTLETSRNTIFLFAISSLDLLGELDNLLTPERRQGYIDWIYNLQFTNGTLLYT
;
A
#
# COMPACT_ATOMS: atom_id res chain seq x y z
N MET A 1 22.00 -11.40 0.12
CA MET A 1 20.80 -10.56 -0.09
C MET A 1 21.35 -9.13 -0.18
N CYS A 2 21.08 -8.37 -1.24
CA CYS A 2 21.69 -7.04 -1.39
C CYS A 2 21.22 -6.15 -0.23
N ASP A 3 22.12 -5.87 0.70
CA ASP A 3 21.91 -4.95 1.81
C ASP A 3 21.85 -3.51 1.27
N ILE A 4 20.71 -3.12 0.73
CA ILE A 4 20.31 -1.72 0.60
C ILE A 4 19.83 -1.32 2.00
N SER A 5 20.76 -1.11 2.95
CA SER A 5 20.42 -1.04 4.38
C SER A 5 20.94 0.20 5.10
N THR A 6 21.40 1.24 4.41
CA THR A 6 21.51 2.55 5.07
C THR A 6 20.70 3.59 4.30
N GLU A 7 19.86 4.33 5.02
CA GLU A 7 19.12 5.50 4.55
C GLU A 7 20.05 6.45 3.75
N GLU A 8 21.32 6.52 4.16
CA GLU A 8 22.41 7.22 3.48
C GLU A 8 22.62 6.78 2.03
N GLN A 9 22.58 5.48 1.72
CA GLN A 9 22.70 4.99 0.33
C GLN A 9 21.48 5.38 -0.51
N LEU A 10 20.28 5.35 0.07
CA LEU A 10 19.06 5.77 -0.62
C LEU A 10 19.07 7.28 -0.89
N LEU A 11 19.51 8.07 0.10
CA LEU A 11 19.68 9.51 -0.02
C LEU A 11 20.73 9.88 -1.08
N GLU A 12 21.83 9.13 -1.13
CA GLU A 12 22.89 9.31 -2.12
C GLU A 12 22.38 8.98 -3.54
N ILE A 13 21.64 7.88 -3.71
CA ILE A 13 21.00 7.55 -5.00
C ILE A 13 20.00 8.64 -5.41
N ALA A 14 19.19 9.13 -4.48
CA ALA A 14 18.20 10.17 -4.75
C ALA A 14 18.86 11.51 -5.13
N LYS A 15 19.95 11.89 -4.45
CA LYS A 15 20.77 13.06 -4.82
C LYS A 15 21.38 12.90 -6.21
N ASN A 16 22.04 11.79 -6.48
CA ASN A 16 22.67 11.54 -7.77
C ASN A 16 21.63 11.53 -8.91
N ALA A 17 20.42 11.01 -8.67
CA ALA A 17 19.32 11.05 -9.62
C ALA A 17 18.73 12.47 -9.81
N ALA A 18 18.77 13.32 -8.80
CA ALA A 18 18.35 14.72 -8.90
C ALA A 18 19.40 15.59 -9.61
N GLU A 19 20.69 15.28 -9.41
CA GLU A 19 21.84 16.00 -9.96
C GLU A 19 22.18 15.58 -11.41
N SER A 20 21.75 14.39 -11.85
CA SER A 20 22.02 13.90 -13.21
C SER A 20 21.36 14.75 -14.31
N GLY A 21 20.45 15.65 -13.96
CA GLY A 21 19.70 16.48 -14.92
C GLY A 21 18.78 15.66 -15.83
N GLU A 22 18.69 14.35 -15.61
CA GLU A 22 17.87 13.44 -16.38
C GLU A 22 16.43 13.52 -15.88
N SER A 23 15.47 13.71 -16.78
CA SER A 23 14.07 13.76 -16.40
C SER A 23 13.66 12.40 -15.84
N LEU A 24 13.40 12.34 -14.53
CA LEU A 24 12.84 11.15 -13.89
C LEU A 24 11.48 10.84 -14.53
N LYS A 25 11.45 9.76 -15.30
CA LYS A 25 10.22 9.29 -15.93
C LYS A 25 9.34 8.62 -14.89
N PHE A 26 8.15 9.16 -14.69
CA PHE A 26 7.15 8.53 -13.84
C PHE A 26 6.62 7.23 -14.46
N GLU A 27 6.93 6.10 -13.84
CA GLU A 27 6.58 4.78 -14.35
C GLU A 27 5.16 4.36 -13.90
N TYR A 28 4.16 5.11 -14.36
CA TYR A 28 2.75 5.00 -13.99
C TYR A 28 2.23 3.56 -13.86
N LYS A 29 2.42 2.74 -14.91
CA LYS A 29 1.94 1.34 -14.93
C LYS A 29 2.61 0.45 -13.88
N LYS A 30 3.88 0.71 -13.55
CA LYS A 30 4.60 -0.05 -12.52
C LYS A 30 4.05 0.27 -11.13
N HIS A 31 3.75 1.54 -10.87
CA HIS A 31 3.13 1.96 -9.61
C HIS A 31 1.75 1.30 -9.44
N ILE A 32 0.89 1.32 -10.46
CA ILE A 32 -0.42 0.66 -10.41
C ILE A 32 -0.28 -0.83 -10.10
N GLY A 33 0.58 -1.55 -10.84
CA GLY A 33 0.80 -2.98 -10.60
C GLY A 33 1.32 -3.27 -9.19
N PHE A 34 2.21 -2.43 -8.67
CA PHE A 34 2.72 -2.53 -7.31
C PHE A 34 1.61 -2.34 -6.25
N LEU A 35 0.77 -1.32 -6.42
CA LEU A 35 -0.34 -1.01 -5.51
C LEU A 35 -1.40 -2.12 -5.52
N ILE A 36 -1.80 -2.58 -6.72
CA ILE A 36 -2.75 -3.70 -6.88
C ILE A 36 -2.21 -4.97 -6.21
N ARG A 37 -0.92 -5.25 -6.31
CA ARG A 37 -0.33 -6.42 -5.65
C ARG A 37 -0.53 -6.37 -4.13
N HIS A 38 -0.25 -5.22 -3.51
CA HIS A 38 -0.40 -5.04 -2.05
C HIS A 38 -1.87 -5.09 -1.59
N LEU A 39 -2.82 -4.84 -2.48
CA LEU A 39 -4.26 -4.98 -2.23
C LEU A 39 -4.80 -6.42 -2.42
N ASN A 40 -4.00 -7.33 -2.96
CA ASN A 40 -4.37 -8.74 -3.19
C ASN A 40 -3.61 -9.70 -2.28
N VAL A 41 -2.29 -9.52 -2.20
CA VAL A 41 -1.40 -10.42 -1.49
C VAL A 41 -0.33 -9.59 -0.80
N PHE A 42 -0.17 -9.82 0.48
CA PHE A 42 0.91 -9.23 1.25
C PHE A 42 2.18 -10.08 1.08
N PRO A 43 3.26 -9.55 0.48
CA PRO A 43 4.47 -10.35 0.27
C PRO A 43 5.13 -10.70 1.62
N GLN A 44 5.73 -11.89 1.70
CA GLN A 44 6.37 -12.42 2.92
C GLN A 44 7.37 -11.47 3.62
N PRO A 45 8.14 -10.62 2.91
CA PRO A 45 8.99 -9.61 3.54
C PRO A 45 8.26 -8.61 4.43
N TYR A 46 6.96 -8.41 4.22
CA TYR A 46 6.15 -7.46 4.98
C TYR A 46 5.50 -8.10 6.22
N ASN A 47 5.75 -9.37 6.52
CA ASN A 47 5.17 -10.04 7.70
C ASN A 47 5.48 -9.33 9.04
N THR A 48 6.52 -8.51 9.11
CA THR A 48 6.81 -7.67 10.29
C THR A 48 5.85 -6.49 10.44
N LEU A 49 5.13 -6.12 9.37
CA LEU A 49 4.16 -5.04 9.30
C LEU A 49 2.70 -5.53 9.33
N GLU A 50 2.47 -6.77 9.76
CA GLU A 50 1.12 -7.36 9.84
C GLU A 50 0.15 -6.50 10.66
N THR A 51 0.61 -5.93 11.78
CA THR A 51 -0.18 -5.01 12.63
C THR A 51 -0.51 -3.70 11.94
N SER A 52 0.27 -3.32 10.93
CA SER A 52 0.12 -2.10 10.12
C SER A 52 -0.47 -2.39 8.74
N ARG A 53 -1.00 -3.59 8.51
CA ARG A 53 -1.58 -3.99 7.21
C ARG A 53 -2.70 -3.05 6.76
N ASN A 54 -3.52 -2.55 7.70
CA ASN A 54 -4.55 -1.54 7.43
C ASN A 54 -3.96 -0.22 6.92
N THR A 55 -2.83 0.22 7.47
CA THR A 55 -2.16 1.44 7.03
C THR A 55 -1.62 1.29 5.60
N ILE A 56 -1.05 0.13 5.28
CA ILE A 56 -0.55 -0.15 3.92
C ILE A 56 -1.71 -0.24 2.93
N PHE A 57 -2.81 -0.86 3.34
CA PHE A 57 -4.04 -0.92 2.56
C PHE A 57 -4.60 0.48 2.27
N LEU A 58 -4.66 1.35 3.28
CA LEU A 58 -5.05 2.76 3.14
C LEU A 58 -4.16 3.48 2.13
N PHE A 59 -2.84 3.41 2.28
CA PHE A 59 -1.93 4.05 1.34
C PHE A 59 -2.07 3.51 -0.09
N ALA A 60 -2.30 2.20 -0.25
CA ALA A 60 -2.48 1.61 -1.56
C ALA A 60 -3.75 2.11 -2.26
N ILE A 61 -4.89 2.16 -1.55
CA ILE A 61 -6.14 2.71 -2.07
C ILE A 61 -5.99 4.20 -2.41
N SER A 62 -5.50 5.02 -1.47
CA SER A 62 -5.37 6.46 -1.69
C SER A 62 -4.41 6.79 -2.84
N SER A 63 -3.37 5.99 -3.03
CA SER A 63 -2.46 6.18 -4.18
C SER A 63 -3.13 5.85 -5.51
N LEU A 64 -3.98 4.82 -5.56
CA LEU A 64 -4.73 4.51 -6.78
C LEU A 64 -5.77 5.59 -7.10
N ASP A 65 -6.37 6.20 -6.07
CA ASP A 65 -7.29 7.34 -6.21
C ASP A 65 -6.57 8.54 -6.83
N LEU A 66 -5.40 8.90 -6.27
CA LEU A 66 -4.54 9.96 -6.81
C LEU A 66 -4.10 9.70 -8.26
N LEU A 67 -3.97 8.42 -8.65
CA LEU A 67 -3.61 8.03 -10.01
C LEU A 67 -4.82 7.91 -10.94
N GLY A 68 -6.06 8.08 -10.45
CA GLY A 68 -7.29 7.98 -11.24
C GLY A 68 -7.66 6.54 -11.64
N GLU A 69 -7.12 5.54 -10.95
CA GLU A 69 -7.27 4.11 -11.28
C GLU A 69 -8.11 3.35 -10.25
N LEU A 70 -8.57 4.04 -9.20
CA LEU A 70 -9.30 3.42 -8.12
C LEU A 70 -10.62 2.80 -8.62
N ASP A 71 -11.40 3.52 -9.42
CA ASP A 71 -12.68 3.03 -9.93
C ASP A 71 -12.54 1.93 -10.99
N ASN A 72 -11.42 1.89 -11.70
CA ASN A 72 -11.09 0.79 -12.62
C ASN A 72 -10.80 -0.52 -11.86
N LEU A 73 -10.22 -0.41 -10.66
CA LEU A 73 -9.91 -1.56 -9.81
C LEU A 73 -11.09 -1.98 -8.93
N LEU A 74 -11.79 -1.02 -8.32
CA LEU A 74 -12.85 -1.25 -7.34
C LEU A 74 -14.20 -1.49 -8.01
N THR A 75 -14.39 -2.68 -8.57
CA THR A 75 -15.76 -3.16 -8.88
C THR A 75 -16.61 -3.11 -7.60
N PRO A 76 -17.95 -2.96 -7.72
CA PRO A 76 -18.83 -2.92 -6.55
C PRO A 76 -18.61 -4.09 -5.58
N GLU A 77 -18.38 -5.28 -6.11
CA GLU A 77 -18.13 -6.51 -5.33
C GLU A 77 -16.80 -6.42 -4.58
N ARG A 78 -15.75 -5.94 -5.25
CA ARG A 78 -14.42 -5.83 -4.67
C ARG A 78 -14.37 -4.75 -3.59
N ARG A 79 -15.05 -3.62 -3.84
CA ARG A 79 -15.25 -2.55 -2.86
C ARG A 79 -15.95 -3.10 -1.61
N GLN A 80 -17.02 -3.86 -1.77
CA GLN A 80 -17.72 -4.46 -0.64
C GLN A 80 -16.83 -5.44 0.13
N GLY A 81 -16.08 -6.31 -0.55
CA GLY A 81 -15.15 -7.23 0.10
C GLY A 81 -14.07 -6.53 0.93
N TYR A 82 -13.60 -5.36 0.48
CA TYR A 82 -12.68 -4.52 1.26
C TYR A 82 -13.32 -3.88 2.47
N ILE A 83 -14.56 -3.39 2.33
CA ILE A 83 -15.34 -2.84 3.44
C ILE A 83 -15.55 -3.92 4.51
N ASP A 84 -16.01 -5.10 4.11
CA ASP A 84 -16.25 -6.24 5.01
C ASP A 84 -14.96 -6.68 5.71
N TRP A 85 -13.84 -6.74 4.97
CA TRP A 85 -12.54 -7.07 5.55
C TRP A 85 -12.12 -6.06 6.63
N ILE A 86 -12.24 -4.75 6.38
CA ILE A 86 -11.92 -3.71 7.37
C ILE A 86 -12.80 -3.84 8.61
N TYR A 87 -14.11 -4.03 8.43
CA TYR A 87 -15.03 -4.19 9.56
C TYR A 87 -14.75 -5.45 10.39
N ASN A 88 -14.34 -6.55 9.76
CA ASN A 88 -13.93 -7.77 10.48
C ASN A 88 -12.66 -7.60 11.34
N LEU A 89 -11.86 -6.56 11.09
CA LEU A 89 -10.68 -6.26 11.91
C LEU A 89 -11.01 -5.39 13.13
N GLN A 90 -12.23 -4.85 13.23
CA GLN A 90 -12.64 -4.06 14.39
C GLN A 90 -12.92 -4.98 15.57
N PHE A 91 -12.35 -4.66 16.73
CA PHE A 91 -12.71 -5.34 17.98
C PHE A 91 -14.15 -4.98 18.36
N THR A 92 -15.01 -5.98 18.48
CA THR A 92 -16.37 -5.82 19.02
C THR A 92 -16.34 -5.81 20.55
N ASN A 93 -15.66 -4.84 21.17
CA ASN A 93 -15.76 -4.61 22.62
C ASN A 93 -16.96 -3.70 22.94
N GLY A 94 -18.11 -4.03 22.35
CA GLY A 94 -19.41 -3.53 22.77
C GLY A 94 -19.99 -4.52 23.77
N THR A 95 -19.73 -4.29 25.04
CA THR A 95 -20.41 -4.81 26.23
C THR A 95 -21.75 -5.51 25.95
N LEU A 96 -21.78 -6.85 25.93
CA LEU A 96 -22.96 -7.62 26.31
C LEU A 96 -22.90 -7.83 27.83
N LEU A 97 -23.15 -6.75 28.57
CA LEU A 97 -23.75 -6.85 29.89
C LEU A 97 -25.27 -6.77 29.64
N TYR A 98 -26.03 -7.68 30.25
CA TYR A 98 -27.44 -8.00 29.98
C TYR A 98 -27.61 -8.76 28.66
N THR A 99 -27.91 -10.07 28.63
CA THR A 99 -28.93 -10.82 29.38
C THR A 99 -28.53 -12.25 29.68
#